data_AF-A0A0G1C9Y0-F1
#
_entry.id   AF-A0A0G1C9Y0-F1
#
_cell.length_a   1.000
_cell.length_b   1.000
_cell.length_c   1.000
_cell.angle_alpha   90.00
_cell.angle_beta   90.00
_cell.angle_gamma   90.00
#
_symmetry.space_group_name_H-M   'P 1'
#
loop_
_entity.id
_entity.type
_entity.pdbx_description
1 polymer ?
#
loop_
_entity_poly.entity_id
_entity_poly.type
_entity_poly.pdbx_seq_one_letter_code
_entity_poly.pdbx_strand_id
1 'polypeptide(L)'
;MYLVSVPVIIAYFRSIKPAYNSFSGKAVPIAILSGMYLYSLIYHIPRQRLNFMNWDRFCADYIKCSSESAEFLKNNILPGKFLSFYNWGGWLIWNYPQIKPSIDGRMHLWRDEKGYSAFAEYYFLEQDVTDIEESDYDVVYMWSEKPLFNKMIKLSDQGKWRTVYKDDRAGIFVRVH
;
A
#
# COMPACT_ATOMS: atom_id res chain seq x y z
N MET A 1 -43.32 12.15 1.85
CA MET A 1 -42.68 11.38 0.76
C MET A 1 -43.76 10.98 -0.24
N TYR A 2 -43.88 11.68 -1.36
CA TYR A 2 -44.80 11.27 -2.42
C TYR A 2 -44.16 10.14 -3.21
N LEU A 3 -44.51 8.90 -2.85
CA LEU A 3 -44.26 7.74 -3.70
C LEU A 3 -45.25 7.83 -4.85
N VAL A 4 -44.87 8.52 -5.92
CA VAL A 4 -45.61 8.44 -7.19
C VAL A 4 -45.53 6.99 -7.63
N SER A 5 -46.69 6.34 -7.75
CA SER A 5 -46.76 4.93 -8.08
C SER A 5 -46.24 4.69 -9.50
N VAL A 6 -45.49 3.60 -9.68
CA VAL A 6 -44.94 3.16 -10.97
C VAL A 6 -45.98 3.22 -12.13
N PRO A 7 -47.27 2.88 -11.92
CA PRO A 7 -48.30 3.01 -12.96
C PRO A 7 -48.55 4.45 -13.43
N VAL A 8 -48.52 5.44 -12.54
CA VAL A 8 -48.72 6.87 -12.90
C VAL A 8 -47.55 7.38 -13.73
N ILE A 9 -46.33 6.96 -13.38
CA ILE A 9 -45.12 7.28 -14.12
C ILE A 9 -45.19 6.68 -15.54
N ILE A 10 -45.58 5.41 -15.65
CA ILE A 10 -45.75 4.73 -16.95
C ILE A 10 -46.82 5.41 -17.80
N ALA A 11 -47.97 5.77 -17.22
CA ALA A 11 -49.04 6.46 -17.93
C ALA A 11 -48.59 7.84 -18.45
N TYR A 12 -47.85 8.59 -17.62
CA TYR A 12 -47.27 9.87 -18.00
C TYR A 12 -46.25 9.72 -19.13
N PHE A 13 -45.30 8.79 -19.04
CA PHE A 13 -44.31 8.56 -20.10
C PHE A 13 -44.93 8.03 -21.40
N ARG A 14 -46.02 7.26 -21.34
CA ARG A 14 -46.78 6.84 -22.54
C ARG A 14 -47.49 8.00 -23.23
N SER A 15 -47.91 9.01 -22.47
CA SER A 15 -48.57 10.21 -23.01
C SER A 15 -47.58 11.15 -23.72
N ILE A 16 -46.31 11.11 -23.33
CA ILE A 16 -45.23 11.81 -24.01
C ILE A 16 -44.80 10.93 -25.19
N LYS A 17 -45.30 11.23 -26.39
CA LYS A 17 -44.74 10.68 -27.64
C LYS A 17 -43.65 11.63 -28.12
N PRO A 18 -42.37 11.43 -27.75
CA PRO A 18 -41.32 12.27 -28.30
C PRO A 18 -41.34 12.11 -29.82
N ALA A 19 -41.37 13.22 -30.55
CA ALA A 19 -41.19 13.20 -32.00
C ALA A 19 -39.76 12.71 -32.28
N TYR A 20 -39.57 11.40 -32.35
CA TYR A 20 -38.25 10.74 -32.40
C TYR A 20 -37.43 11.18 -33.62
N ASN A 21 -38.10 11.63 -34.69
CA ASN A 21 -37.47 12.17 -35.90
C ASN A 21 -37.12 13.66 -35.79
N SER A 22 -37.55 14.36 -34.74
CA SER A 22 -37.11 15.72 -34.46
C SER A 22 -35.74 15.70 -33.77
N PHE A 23 -34.93 16.72 -34.04
CA PHE A 23 -33.62 16.91 -33.40
C PHE A 23 -33.73 16.82 -31.87
N SER A 24 -34.75 17.47 -31.29
CA SER A 24 -35.02 17.48 -29.85
C SER A 24 -35.35 16.10 -29.29
N GLY A 25 -36.00 15.22 -30.07
CA GLY A 25 -36.36 13.86 -29.66
C GLY A 25 -35.16 12.92 -29.48
N LYS A 26 -34.00 13.24 -30.10
CA LYS A 26 -32.75 12.48 -29.96
C LYS A 26 -31.76 13.16 -29.02
N ALA A 27 -31.65 14.49 -29.08
CA ALA A 27 -30.65 15.26 -28.33
C ALA A 27 -30.90 15.22 -26.81
N VAL A 28 -32.16 15.29 -26.36
CA VAL A 28 -32.49 15.33 -24.93
C VAL A 28 -32.12 14.04 -24.20
N PRO A 29 -32.52 12.83 -24.67
CA PRO A 29 -32.09 11.58 -24.03
C PRO A 29 -30.57 11.40 -24.00
N ILE A 30 -29.87 11.76 -25.09
CA ILE A 30 -28.41 11.67 -25.15
C ILE A 30 -27.78 12.59 -24.11
N ALA A 31 -28.23 13.84 -24.01
CA ALA A 31 -27.71 14.79 -23.02
C ALA A 31 -27.93 14.30 -21.57
N ILE A 32 -29.10 13.73 -21.28
CA ILE A 32 -29.40 13.15 -19.96
C ILE A 32 -28.45 11.97 -19.68
N LEU A 33 -28.31 11.02 -20.60
CA LEU A 33 -27.44 9.86 -20.44
C LEU A 33 -25.96 10.27 -20.32
N SER A 34 -25.50 11.20 -21.14
CA SER A 34 -24.15 11.76 -21.04
C SER A 34 -23.93 12.49 -19.71
N GLY A 35 -24.92 13.24 -19.23
CA GLY A 35 -24.86 13.90 -17.92
C GLY A 35 -24.79 12.91 -16.76
N MET A 36 -25.60 11.85 -16.80
CA MET A 36 -25.55 10.77 -15.80
C MET A 36 -24.20 10.04 -15.83
N TYR A 37 -23.66 9.77 -17.02
CA TYR A 37 -22.36 9.16 -17.20
C TYR A 37 -21.23 10.05 -16.66
N LEU A 38 -21.22 11.34 -17.00
CA LEU A 38 -20.24 12.30 -16.50
C LEU A 38 -20.33 12.50 -14.99
N TYR A 39 -21.53 12.54 -14.42
CA TYR A 39 -21.73 12.59 -12.97
C TYR A 39 -21.16 11.34 -12.28
N SER A 40 -21.44 10.15 -12.83
CA SER A 40 -20.88 8.89 -12.34
C SER A 40 -19.36 8.91 -12.39
N LEU A 41 -18.78 9.36 -13.51
CA LEU A 41 -17.33 9.54 -13.62
C LEU A 41 -16.80 10.52 -12.56
N ILE A 42 -17.41 11.69 -12.35
CA ILE A 42 -16.92 12.67 -11.36
C ILE A 42 -17.02 12.15 -9.91
N TYR A 43 -18.03 11.33 -9.61
CA TYR A 43 -18.25 10.78 -8.28
C TYR A 43 -17.38 9.54 -7.98
N HIS A 44 -17.25 8.64 -8.96
CA HIS A 44 -16.51 7.39 -8.82
C HIS A 44 -15.05 7.46 -9.24
N ILE A 45 -14.67 8.38 -10.12
CA ILE A 45 -13.25 8.70 -10.29
C ILE A 45 -12.81 9.32 -8.98
N PRO A 46 -11.85 8.70 -8.28
CA PRO A 46 -11.36 9.25 -7.03
C PRO A 46 -10.93 10.68 -7.30
N ARG A 47 -11.41 11.65 -6.51
CA ARG A 47 -10.88 13.03 -6.48
C ARG A 47 -9.41 13.08 -5.98
N GLN A 48 -8.67 11.99 -6.13
CA GLN A 48 -7.25 11.94 -5.96
C GLN A 48 -6.67 12.83 -7.06
N ARG A 49 -6.03 13.92 -6.65
CA ARG A 49 -5.22 14.72 -7.56
C ARG A 49 -4.16 13.77 -8.12
N LEU A 50 -4.36 13.27 -9.33
CA LEU A 50 -3.39 12.41 -10.04
C LEU A 50 -2.01 13.10 -10.18
N ASN A 51 -1.97 14.41 -9.96
CA ASN A 51 -0.79 15.24 -10.08
C ASN A 51 0.06 15.30 -8.79
N PHE A 52 -0.44 14.86 -7.62
CA PHE A 52 0.31 14.98 -6.37
C PHE A 52 0.23 13.70 -5.54
N MET A 53 1.38 13.07 -5.31
CA MET A 53 1.52 11.93 -4.41
C MET A 53 1.35 12.38 -2.96
N ASN A 54 0.44 11.73 -2.23
CA ASN A 54 0.28 11.92 -0.79
C ASN A 54 0.92 10.73 -0.06
N TRP A 55 2.10 10.97 0.52
CA TRP A 55 2.89 9.93 1.17
C TRP A 55 2.29 9.42 2.48
N ASP A 56 1.59 10.27 3.24
CA ASP A 56 0.91 9.86 4.47
C ASP A 56 -0.20 8.86 4.17
N ARG A 57 -0.99 9.15 3.13
CA ARG A 57 -2.03 8.25 2.65
C ARG A 57 -1.44 6.98 2.06
N PHE A 58 -0.40 7.09 1.24
CA PHE A 58 0.30 5.92 0.70
C PHE A 58 0.79 5.00 1.83
N CYS A 59 1.40 5.60 2.86
CA CYS A 59 1.89 4.91 4.02
C CYS A 59 0.78 4.21 4.80
N ALA A 60 -0.29 4.93 5.13
CA ALA A 60 -1.36 4.44 5.98
C ALA A 60 -2.27 3.43 5.26
N ASP A 61 -2.69 3.73 4.04
CA ASP A 61 -3.76 2.98 3.35
C ASP A 61 -3.23 1.83 2.49
N TYR A 62 -2.02 1.96 1.91
CA TYR A 62 -1.56 1.05 0.85
C TYR A 62 -0.45 0.11 1.32
N ILE A 63 0.62 0.64 1.90
CA ILE A 63 1.78 -0.17 2.33
C ILE A 63 1.83 -0.44 3.84
N LYS A 64 0.86 0.13 4.58
CA LYS A 64 0.72 0.01 6.04
C LYS A 64 2.03 0.27 6.81
N CYS A 65 2.77 1.33 6.48
CA CYS A 65 3.98 1.70 7.22
C CYS A 65 3.70 2.50 8.49
N SER A 66 4.77 2.76 9.25
CA SER A 66 4.80 3.62 10.43
C SER A 66 5.83 4.72 10.22
N SER A 67 5.37 5.97 10.09
CA SER A 67 6.26 7.13 9.93
C SER A 67 7.13 7.35 11.16
N GLU A 68 6.59 7.06 12.34
CA GLU A 68 7.25 7.16 13.64
C GLU A 68 8.45 6.21 13.73
N SER A 69 8.32 4.98 13.22
CA SER A 69 9.42 4.02 13.18
C SER A 69 10.55 4.44 12.23
N ALA A 70 10.21 5.08 11.11
CA ALA A 70 11.20 5.62 10.19
C ALA A 70 11.89 6.87 10.75
N GLU A 71 11.17 7.77 11.42
CA GLU A 71 11.77 8.88 12.16
C GLU A 71 12.68 8.38 13.29
N PHE A 72 12.32 7.30 13.98
CA PHE A 72 13.22 6.65 14.95
C PHE A 72 14.53 6.22 14.30
N LEU A 73 14.49 5.50 13.17
CA LEU A 73 15.69 5.05 12.44
C LEU A 73 16.54 6.21 11.91
N LYS A 74 15.90 7.28 11.45
CA LYS A 74 16.59 8.49 11.00
C LYS A 74 17.36 9.16 12.13
N ASN A 75 16.77 9.20 13.32
CA ASN A 75 17.37 9.87 14.49
C ASN A 75 18.35 8.96 15.25
N ASN A 76 18.29 7.64 15.03
CA ASN A 76 19.14 6.64 15.67
C ASN A 76 19.86 5.82 14.61
N ILE A 77 21.14 6.12 14.38
CA ILE A 77 21.97 5.34 13.47
C ILE A 77 22.26 3.99 14.12
N LEU A 78 21.62 2.94 13.62
CA LEU A 78 21.85 1.57 14.06
C LEU A 78 23.02 0.97 13.24
N PRO A 79 24.09 0.48 13.89
CA PRO A 79 25.21 -0.14 13.17
C PRO A 79 24.84 -1.54 12.66
N GLY A 80 25.53 -1.98 11.61
CA GLY A 80 25.43 -3.35 11.09
C GLY A 80 24.60 -3.48 9.82
N LYS A 81 24.44 -4.73 9.34
CA LYS A 81 23.65 -5.03 8.14
C LYS A 81 22.16 -4.95 8.44
N PHE A 82 21.47 -4.15 7.65
CA PHE A 82 20.07 -3.79 7.86
C PHE A 82 19.16 -4.58 6.92
N LEU A 83 18.13 -5.24 7.46
CA LEU A 83 17.05 -5.91 6.74
C LEU A 83 15.77 -5.08 6.90
N SER A 84 15.26 -4.52 5.80
CA SER A 84 14.00 -3.76 5.78
C SER A 84 12.88 -4.54 5.12
N PHE A 85 11.65 -4.30 5.55
CA PHE A 85 10.48 -4.82 4.85
C PHE A 85 10.38 -4.31 3.40
N TYR A 86 10.25 -5.23 2.46
CA TYR A 86 10.28 -5.01 1.01
C TYR A 86 9.30 -3.94 0.51
N ASN A 87 8.05 -3.96 0.99
CA ASN A 87 7.03 -3.00 0.54
C ASN A 87 7.30 -1.57 1.01
N TRP A 88 8.20 -1.37 1.97
CA TRP A 88 8.56 -0.05 2.45
C TRP A 88 9.75 0.57 1.70
N GLY A 89 10.48 -0.21 0.90
CA GLY A 89 11.70 0.26 0.23
C GLY A 89 11.49 1.52 -0.61
N GLY A 90 10.43 1.56 -1.43
CA GLY A 90 10.10 2.75 -2.22
C GLY A 90 9.78 3.96 -1.34
N TRP A 91 8.94 3.78 -0.32
CA TRP A 91 8.57 4.86 0.61
C TRP A 91 9.79 5.41 1.38
N LEU A 92 10.68 4.53 1.85
CA LEU A 92 11.92 4.91 2.52
C LEU A 92 12.83 5.72 1.60
N ILE A 93 13.05 5.27 0.35
CA ILE A 93 13.91 5.97 -0.61
C ILE A 93 13.42 7.42 -0.84
N TRP A 94 12.12 7.63 -0.94
CA TRP A 94 11.56 8.95 -1.25
C TRP A 94 11.43 9.88 -0.03
N ASN A 95 11.17 9.35 1.16
CA ASN A 95 10.89 10.17 2.35
C ASN A 95 12.04 10.19 3.37
N TYR A 96 12.87 9.16 3.38
CA TYR A 96 13.96 8.95 4.33
C TYR A 96 15.24 8.47 3.61
N PRO A 97 15.81 9.27 2.69
CA PRO A 97 16.93 8.84 1.83
C PRO A 97 18.20 8.40 2.61
N GLN A 98 18.34 8.81 3.87
CA GLN A 98 19.39 8.36 4.78
C GLN A 98 19.23 6.90 5.24
N ILE A 99 18.02 6.35 5.19
CA ILE A 99 17.72 4.95 5.52
C ILE A 99 17.80 4.16 4.22
N LYS A 100 18.89 3.41 4.04
CA LYS A 100 19.05 2.55 2.86
C LYS A 100 18.29 1.23 3.08
N PRO A 101 17.21 0.95 2.34
CA PRO A 101 16.53 -0.33 2.47
C PRO A 101 17.44 -1.47 1.97
N SER A 102 17.30 -2.66 2.54
CA SER A 102 17.98 -3.88 2.05
C SER A 102 17.52 -4.27 0.66
N ILE A 103 16.23 -4.07 0.39
CA ILE A 103 15.56 -4.44 -0.84
C ILE A 103 14.40 -3.48 -1.12
N ASP A 104 14.07 -3.28 -2.39
CA ASP A 104 12.91 -2.48 -2.79
C ASP A 104 12.11 -3.16 -3.91
N GLY A 105 10.94 -2.58 -4.22
CA GLY A 105 9.98 -3.05 -5.22
C GLY A 105 10.53 -3.40 -6.61
N ARG A 106 11.69 -2.86 -6.99
CA ARG A 106 12.34 -3.11 -8.29
C ARG A 106 13.16 -4.41 -8.33
N MET A 107 13.43 -5.01 -7.16
CA MET A 107 14.36 -6.14 -7.04
C MET A 107 13.72 -7.51 -7.30
N HIS A 108 12.39 -7.61 -7.38
CA HIS A 108 11.69 -8.90 -7.56
C HIS A 108 12.04 -9.64 -8.86
N LEU A 109 12.46 -8.92 -9.91
CA LEU A 109 12.92 -9.50 -11.18
C LEU A 109 14.43 -9.53 -11.32
N TRP A 110 15.17 -8.90 -10.39
CA TRP A 110 16.61 -8.81 -10.51
C TRP A 110 17.26 -10.17 -10.24
N ARG A 111 18.20 -10.53 -11.11
CA ARG A 111 19.06 -11.70 -10.98
C ARG A 111 20.46 -11.36 -11.47
N ASP A 112 21.47 -12.00 -10.89
CA ASP A 112 22.83 -11.95 -11.44
C ASP A 112 23.02 -12.94 -12.60
N GLU A 113 24.20 -12.93 -13.22
CA GLU A 113 24.56 -13.83 -14.32
C GLU A 113 24.57 -15.32 -13.93
N LYS A 114 24.68 -15.62 -12.63
CA LYS A 114 24.70 -16.97 -12.07
C LYS A 114 23.30 -17.43 -11.63
N GLY A 115 22.28 -16.58 -11.79
CA GLY A 115 20.89 -16.86 -11.44
C GLY A 115 20.51 -16.55 -9.98
N TYR A 116 21.42 -16.00 -9.18
CA TYR A 116 21.14 -15.56 -7.81
C TYR A 116 20.06 -14.47 -7.82
N SER A 117 19.13 -14.53 -6.87
CA SER A 117 18.05 -13.55 -6.70
C SER A 117 18.01 -13.08 -5.26
N ALA A 118 18.37 -11.81 -5.05
CA ALA A 118 18.28 -11.16 -3.75
C ALA A 118 16.85 -11.18 -3.19
N PHE A 119 15.84 -11.08 -4.07
CA PHE A 119 14.44 -11.18 -3.65
C PHE A 119 14.07 -12.57 -3.14
N ALA A 120 14.56 -13.64 -3.77
CA ALA A 120 14.26 -15.00 -3.32
C ALA A 120 14.82 -15.28 -1.91
N GLU A 121 16.08 -14.88 -1.67
CA GLU A 121 16.71 -14.99 -0.36
C GLU A 121 15.97 -14.16 0.69
N TYR A 122 15.70 -12.89 0.38
CA TYR A 122 14.93 -12.00 1.23
C TYR A 122 13.55 -12.59 1.58
N TYR A 123 12.84 -13.12 0.59
CA TYR A 123 11.48 -13.62 0.77
C TYR A 123 11.45 -14.82 1.72
N PHE A 124 12.44 -15.72 1.67
CA PHE A 124 12.53 -16.83 2.61
C PHE A 124 12.82 -16.38 4.04
N LEU A 125 13.64 -15.35 4.23
CA LEU A 125 13.82 -14.73 5.55
C LEU A 125 12.53 -14.08 6.06
N GLU A 126 11.86 -13.26 5.23
CA GLU A 126 10.62 -12.57 5.60
C GLU A 126 9.51 -13.55 6.01
N GLN A 127 9.44 -14.70 5.33
CA GLN A 127 8.47 -15.76 5.60
C GLN A 127 8.90 -16.72 6.73
N ASP A 128 10.03 -16.45 7.41
CA ASP A 128 10.60 -17.31 8.47
C ASP A 128 10.82 -18.77 8.00
N VAL A 129 11.14 -18.95 6.70
CA VAL A 129 11.52 -20.24 6.12
C VAL A 129 13.00 -20.50 6.36
N THR A 130 13.82 -19.46 6.19
CA THR A 130 15.24 -19.46 6.58
C THR A 130 15.37 -18.71 7.90
N ASP A 131 16.17 -19.25 8.83
CA ASP A 131 16.33 -18.61 10.14
C ASP A 131 17.17 -17.34 10.00
N ILE A 132 16.66 -16.23 10.52
CA ILE A 132 17.38 -14.96 10.60
C ILE A 132 18.68 -15.08 11.41
N GLU A 133 18.76 -16.04 12.32
CA GLU A 133 19.97 -16.35 13.09
C GLU A 133 21.13 -16.86 12.24
N GLU A 134 20.85 -17.44 11.07
CA GLU A 134 21.85 -17.92 10.11
C GLU A 134 22.28 -16.83 9.12
N SER A 135 21.55 -15.70 9.09
CA SER A 135 21.85 -14.56 8.23
C SER A 135 22.90 -13.64 8.85
N ASP A 136 23.48 -12.79 8.01
CA ASP A 136 24.45 -11.77 8.41
C ASP A 136 23.80 -10.43 8.81
N TYR A 137 22.46 -10.38 8.91
CA TYR A 137 21.75 -9.17 9.32
C TYR A 137 21.88 -8.95 10.82
N ASP A 138 22.14 -7.70 11.20
CA ASP A 138 22.28 -7.22 12.58
C ASP A 138 21.07 -6.39 13.02
N VAL A 139 20.34 -5.82 12.06
CA VAL A 139 19.17 -4.97 12.31
C VAL A 139 18.02 -5.44 11.44
N VAL A 140 16.86 -5.67 12.04
CA VAL A 140 15.63 -6.06 11.34
C VAL A 140 14.55 -5.01 11.55
N TYR A 141 14.06 -4.43 10.46
CA TYR A 141 12.94 -3.51 10.42
C TYR A 141 11.78 -4.12 9.64
N MET A 142 10.74 -4.54 10.36
CA MET A 142 9.74 -5.45 9.81
C MET A 142 8.31 -5.04 10.17
N TRP A 143 7.38 -5.36 9.26
CA TRP A 143 5.94 -5.18 9.44
C TRP A 143 5.38 -6.21 10.43
N SER A 144 4.51 -5.76 11.35
CA SER A 144 3.99 -6.54 12.47
C SER A 144 3.17 -7.77 12.05
N GLU A 145 2.60 -7.78 10.84
CA GLU A 145 1.82 -8.90 10.31
C GLU A 145 2.68 -10.00 9.66
N LYS A 146 4.01 -9.85 9.58
CA LYS A 146 4.90 -10.83 8.92
C LYS A 146 5.38 -11.95 9.85
N PRO A 147 5.57 -13.19 9.34
CA PRO A 147 6.10 -14.30 10.13
C PRO A 147 7.42 -13.97 10.83
N LEU A 148 8.36 -13.36 10.10
CA LEU A 148 9.65 -12.94 10.66
C LEU A 148 9.48 -12.00 11.86
N PHE A 149 8.48 -11.11 11.89
CA PHE A 149 8.25 -10.25 13.06
C PHE A 149 7.96 -11.07 14.33
N ASN A 150 7.12 -12.09 14.22
CA ASN A 150 6.81 -12.98 15.35
C ASN A 150 8.06 -13.76 15.81
N LYS A 151 8.91 -14.18 14.87
CA LYS A 151 10.22 -14.75 15.17
C LYS A 151 11.10 -13.76 15.92
N MET A 152 11.17 -12.50 15.48
CA MET A 152 11.96 -11.45 16.15
C MET A 152 11.52 -11.19 17.58
N ILE A 153 10.21 -11.19 17.85
CA ILE A 153 9.69 -11.06 19.21
C ILE A 153 10.18 -12.21 20.09
N LYS A 154 10.06 -13.47 19.63
CA LYS A 154 10.55 -14.65 20.37
C LYS A 154 12.06 -14.58 20.63
N LEU A 155 12.83 -14.19 19.63
CA LEU A 155 14.29 -14.03 19.76
C LEU A 155 14.65 -12.89 20.72
N SER A 156 13.83 -11.83 20.76
CA SER A 156 13.99 -10.75 21.72
C SER A 156 13.71 -11.19 23.15
N ASP A 157 12.66 -12.00 23.36
CA ASP A 157 12.33 -12.58 24.67
C ASP A 157 13.42 -13.54 25.17
N GLN A 158 14.12 -14.20 24.23
CA GLN A 158 15.28 -15.06 24.52
C GLN A 158 16.57 -14.28 24.78
N GLY A 159 16.56 -12.95 24.64
CA GLY A 159 17.74 -12.09 24.84
C GLY A 159 18.77 -12.15 23.72
N LYS A 160 18.50 -12.86 22.62
CA LYS A 160 19.38 -12.93 21.44
C LYS A 160 19.31 -11.67 20.58
N TRP A 161 18.15 -11.01 20.61
CA TRP A 161 17.90 -9.74 19.97
C TRP A 161 17.35 -8.76 20.98
N ARG A 162 17.47 -7.48 20.67
CA ARG A 162 16.91 -6.39 21.46
C ARG A 162 15.91 -5.63 20.61
N THR A 163 14.66 -5.58 21.06
CA THR A 163 13.65 -4.69 20.49
C THR A 163 14.02 -3.25 20.87
N VAL A 164 14.35 -2.41 19.89
CA VAL A 164 14.70 -0.99 20.12
C VAL A 164 13.54 -0.05 19.81
N TYR A 165 12.59 -0.50 18.99
CA TYR A 165 11.36 0.21 18.69
C TYR A 165 10.26 -0.79 18.33
N LYS A 166 9.02 -0.50 18.74
CA LYS A 166 7.84 -1.27 18.34
C LYS A 166 6.59 -0.40 18.44
N ASP A 167 5.74 -0.49 17.43
CA ASP A 167 4.35 -0.01 17.45
C ASP A 167 3.41 -1.06 16.82
N ASP A 168 2.17 -0.68 16.57
CA ASP A 168 1.15 -1.57 16.02
C ASP A 168 1.45 -2.07 14.60
N ARG A 169 2.29 -1.36 13.85
CA ARG A 169 2.61 -1.65 12.44
C ARG A 169 4.05 -2.13 12.25
N ALA A 170 5.00 -1.67 13.05
CA ALA A 170 6.41 -1.90 12.78
C ALA A 170 7.19 -2.29 14.03
N GLY A 171 8.26 -3.05 13.82
CA GLY A 171 9.24 -3.37 14.85
C GLY A 171 10.65 -3.21 14.30
N ILE A 172 11.54 -2.72 15.16
CA ILE A 172 12.97 -2.62 14.90
C ILE A 172 13.70 -3.40 15.98
N PHE A 173 14.50 -4.35 15.52
CA PHE A 173 15.24 -5.29 16.36
C PHE A 173 16.72 -5.21 16.02
N VAL A 174 17.57 -5.25 17.04
CA VAL A 174 19.02 -5.22 16.89
C VAL A 174 19.61 -6.47 17.54
N ARG A 175 20.51 -7.16 16.84
CA ARG A 175 21.17 -8.36 17.32
C ARG A 175 22.02 -8.04 18.56
N VAL A 176 21.98 -8.91 19.56
CA VAL A 176 22.86 -8.82 20.73
C VAL A 176 24.09 -9.67 20.44
N HIS A 177 25.26 -9.04 20.43
CA HIS A 177 26.55 -9.73 20.32
C HIS A 177 27.09 -10.08 21.70
#